data_AF-A0AAV3ZE12-F1
#
_entry.id   AF-A0AAV3ZE12-F1
#
_cell.length_a   1.000
_cell.length_b   1.000
_cell.length_c   1.000
_cell.angle_alpha   90.00
_cell.angle_beta   90.00
_cell.angle_gamma   90.00
#
_symmetry.space_group_name_H-M   'P 1'
#
loop_
_entity.id
_entity.type
_entity.pdbx_description
1 polymer ?
#
loop_
_entity_poly.entity_id
_entity_poly.type
_entity_poly.pdbx_seq_one_letter_code
_entity_poly.pdbx_strand_id
1 'polypeptide(L)'
;MSGQEYDIDMVNRDPNNLNDHVRVLFEEVLGEPDGAHSINCVWNCAYKCFNGCKGCCYKLMTTICGIPLAVCWGCEFAYITFLHVWYITPCMRAYMINCGCMQKFYGTCLQCFCQPLFEAFGYCFSNIRVTNYSG
;
A
#
# COMPACT_ATOMS: atom_id res chain seq x y z
N MET A 1 -24.38 5.71 -20.20
CA MET A 1 -23.58 5.85 -18.98
C MET A 1 -22.81 7.15 -19.15
N SER A 2 -23.31 8.23 -18.55
CA SER A 2 -22.70 9.56 -18.63
C SER A 2 -21.29 9.47 -18.05
N GLY A 3 -20.27 9.75 -18.86
CA GLY A 3 -18.91 9.90 -18.37
C GLY A 3 -18.93 11.00 -17.32
N GLN A 4 -18.65 10.65 -16.07
CA GLN A 4 -18.40 11.66 -15.05
C GLN A 4 -17.11 12.37 -15.46
N GLU A 5 -17.25 13.62 -15.92
CA GLU A 5 -16.15 14.54 -16.05
C GLU A 5 -15.66 14.80 -14.61
N TYR A 6 -14.57 14.15 -14.24
CA TYR A 6 -13.94 14.40 -12.94
C TYR A 6 -13.30 15.78 -13.01
N ASP A 7 -13.99 16.77 -12.44
CA ASP A 7 -13.42 18.10 -12.26
C ASP A 7 -12.24 17.99 -11.27
N ILE A 8 -11.15 18.67 -11.60
CA ILE A 8 -9.95 18.66 -10.79
C ILE A 8 -10.12 19.61 -9.60
N ASP A 9 -9.99 19.10 -8.38
CA ASP A 9 -10.07 19.95 -7.19
C ASP A 9 -8.82 20.83 -7.08
N MET A 10 -9.00 22.12 -7.35
CA MET A 10 -7.93 23.11 -7.32
C MET A 10 -7.56 23.57 -5.91
N VAL A 11 -8.42 23.30 -4.92
CA VAL A 11 -8.28 23.68 -3.51
C VAL A 11 -7.71 22.52 -2.70
N ASN A 12 -8.37 21.36 -2.73
CA ASN A 12 -7.89 20.15 -2.08
C ASN A 12 -7.19 19.22 -3.10
N ARG A 13 -5.86 19.40 -3.22
CA ARG A 13 -5.03 18.63 -4.16
C ARG A 13 -4.55 17.28 -3.62
N ASP A 14 -4.90 16.91 -2.38
CA ASP A 14 -4.57 15.62 -1.78
C ASP A 14 -5.80 14.97 -1.09
N PRO A 15 -6.88 14.66 -1.85
CA PRO A 15 -8.12 14.13 -1.27
C PRO A 15 -7.97 12.75 -0.62
N ASN A 16 -6.90 12.01 -0.95
CA ASN A 16 -6.61 10.68 -0.41
C ASN A 16 -5.56 10.70 0.71
N ASN A 17 -5.12 11.88 1.16
CA ASN A 17 -4.13 12.06 2.21
C ASN A 17 -2.82 11.28 1.97
N LEU A 18 -2.35 11.26 0.71
CA LEU A 18 -1.12 10.58 0.33
C LEU A 18 0.11 11.16 1.07
N ASN A 19 0.05 12.45 1.40
CA ASN A 19 1.17 13.20 1.97
C ASN A 19 0.92 13.68 3.40
N ASP A 20 0.02 13.05 4.17
CA ASP A 20 -0.28 13.45 5.58
C ASP A 20 0.95 13.43 6.51
N HIS A 21 1.95 12.63 6.17
CA HIS A 21 3.22 12.57 6.87
C HIS A 21 4.15 13.77 6.58
N VAL A 22 3.90 14.52 5.49
CA VAL A 22 4.70 15.69 5.09
C VAL A 22 4.13 16.95 5.74
N ARG A 23 4.42 17.09 7.03
CA ARG A 23 4.03 18.23 7.85
C ARG A 23 5.01 19.38 7.69
N VAL A 24 4.53 20.48 7.13
CA VAL A 24 5.38 21.58 6.66
C VAL A 24 4.83 22.95 7.03
N LEU A 25 3.84 23.03 7.93
CA LEU A 25 3.41 24.30 8.50
C LEU A 25 4.54 24.87 9.36
N PHE A 26 4.59 26.20 9.50
CA PHE A 26 5.68 26.87 10.22
C PHE A 26 5.82 26.36 11.66
N GLU A 27 4.69 26.21 12.34
CA GLU A 27 4.57 25.73 13.72
C GLU A 27 4.93 24.24 13.84
N GLU A 28 4.77 23.45 12.79
CA GLU A 28 5.14 22.02 12.78
C GLU A 28 6.65 21.83 12.59
N VAL A 29 7.33 22.77 11.95
CA VAL A 29 8.77 22.68 11.64
C VAL A 29 9.62 23.42 12.67
N LEU A 30 9.17 24.61 13.10
CA LEU A 30 9.93 25.53 13.95
C LEU A 30 9.17 25.92 15.22
N GLY A 31 8.07 25.23 15.55
CA GLY A 31 7.26 25.48 16.74
C GLY A 31 8.10 25.57 18.01
N GLU A 32 8.00 26.71 18.70
CA GLU A 32 8.63 26.90 20.01
C GLU A 32 7.79 26.23 21.11
N PRO A 33 8.42 25.58 22.10
CA PRO A 33 7.70 25.02 23.25
C PRO A 33 7.26 26.13 24.23
N ASP A 34 6.21 25.87 25.02
CA ASP A 34 5.57 26.84 25.93
C ASP A 34 6.54 27.54 26.93
N GLY A 35 7.71 26.93 27.20
CA GLY A 35 8.71 27.47 28.12
C GLY A 35 9.83 28.30 27.48
N ALA A 36 9.89 28.40 26.15
CA ALA A 36 11.00 29.03 25.43
C ALA A 36 10.53 29.80 24.19
N HIS A 37 9.82 30.90 24.42
CA HIS A 37 9.37 31.79 23.35
C HIS A 37 10.44 32.82 22.97
N SER A 38 10.70 32.93 21.67
CA SER A 38 11.46 34.05 21.13
C SER A 38 10.66 35.34 21.18
N ILE A 39 11.34 36.44 20.90
CA ILE A 39 10.71 37.77 20.88
C ILE A 39 9.66 37.78 19.75
N ASN A 40 8.45 38.27 20.05
CA ASN A 40 7.31 38.30 19.12
C ASN A 40 7.63 38.84 17.71
N CYS A 41 8.52 39.84 17.61
CA CYS A 41 8.91 40.40 16.32
C CYS A 41 9.74 39.43 15.48
N VAL A 42 10.62 38.67 16.13
CA VAL A 42 11.46 37.64 15.49
C VAL A 42 10.57 36.49 15.02
N TRP A 43 9.66 36.01 15.89
CA TRP A 43 8.71 34.96 15.56
C TRP A 43 7.86 35.32 14.32
N ASN A 44 7.27 36.52 14.29
CA ASN A 44 6.47 36.99 13.16
C ASN A 44 7.30 37.18 11.87
N CYS A 45 8.53 37.69 11.98
CA CYS A 45 9.42 37.83 10.82
C CYS A 45 9.78 36.47 10.24
N ALA A 46 10.15 35.52 11.11
CA ALA A 46 10.45 34.14 10.75
C ALA A 46 9.25 33.47 10.05
N TYR A 47 8.04 33.61 10.60
CA TYR A 47 6.81 33.08 9.98
C TYR A 47 6.63 33.58 8.54
N LYS A 48 6.77 34.90 8.33
CA LYS A 48 6.60 35.52 7.00
C LYS A 48 7.69 35.09 6.03
N CYS A 49 8.95 35.13 6.45
CA CYS A 49 10.09 34.72 5.64
C CYS A 49 10.01 33.24 5.26
N PHE A 50 9.72 32.36 6.22
CA PHE A 50 9.60 30.92 5.99
C PHE A 50 8.51 30.61 4.95
N ASN A 51 7.30 31.11 5.15
CA ASN A 51 6.19 30.85 4.23
C ASN A 51 6.43 31.47 2.85
N GLY A 52 7.01 32.67 2.79
CA GLY A 52 7.36 33.34 1.54
C GLY A 52 8.42 32.58 0.75
N CYS A 53 9.55 32.23 1.38
CA CYS A 53 10.64 31.49 0.76
C CYS A 53 10.18 30.09 0.33
N LYS A 54 9.55 29.33 1.23
CA LYS A 54 9.01 28.00 0.93
C LYS A 54 8.03 28.05 -0.23
N GLY A 55 7.06 28.96 -0.19
CA GLY A 55 6.05 29.10 -1.24
C GLY A 55 6.66 29.47 -2.59
N CYS A 56 7.63 30.38 -2.62
CA CYS A 56 8.33 30.78 -3.83
C CYS A 56 9.14 29.63 -4.43
N CYS A 57 10.02 29.02 -3.63
CA CYS A 57 10.88 27.92 -4.08
C CYS A 57 10.05 26.72 -4.55
N TYR A 58 9.00 26.35 -3.80
CA TYR A 58 8.13 25.25 -4.18
C TYR A 58 7.42 25.53 -5.51
N LYS A 59 6.79 26.71 -5.65
CA LYS A 59 6.13 27.09 -6.90
C LYS A 59 7.09 27.06 -8.08
N LEU A 60 8.29 27.63 -7.94
CA LEU A 60 9.31 27.62 -8.99
C LEU A 60 9.68 26.19 -9.39
N MET A 61 9.96 25.33 -8.42
CA MET A 61 10.30 23.92 -8.66
C MET A 61 9.16 23.18 -9.35
N THR A 62 7.91 23.38 -8.91
CA THR A 62 6.75 22.73 -9.53
C THR A 62 6.46 23.25 -10.93
N THR A 63 6.75 24.51 -11.23
CA THR A 63 6.58 25.05 -12.59
C THR A 63 7.60 24.45 -13.56
N ILE A 64 8.86 24.31 -13.12
CA ILE A 64 9.94 23.78 -13.97
C ILE A 64 9.82 22.27 -14.12
N CYS A 65 9.59 21.55 -13.02
CA CYS A 65 9.69 20.09 -12.97
C CYS A 65 8.33 19.38 -12.88
N GLY A 66 7.27 20.05 -12.46
CA GLY A 66 5.98 19.41 -12.16
C GLY A 66 5.32 18.80 -13.39
N ILE A 67 5.23 19.55 -14.50
CA ILE A 67 4.64 19.04 -15.74
C ILE A 67 5.47 17.90 -16.35
N PRO A 68 6.81 18.01 -16.52
CA PRO A 68 7.62 16.90 -16.99
C PRO A 68 7.47 15.63 -16.13
N LEU A 69 7.50 15.76 -14.80
CA LEU A 69 7.32 14.62 -13.89
C LEU A 69 5.92 14.00 -14.02
N ALA A 70 4.87 14.81 -14.16
CA ALA A 70 3.52 14.30 -14.37
C ALA A 70 3.40 13.48 -15.66
N VAL A 71 4.05 13.92 -16.75
CA VAL A 71 4.12 13.17 -18.00
C VAL A 71 4.87 11.85 -17.81
N CYS A 72 6.04 11.87 -17.14
CA CYS A 72 6.81 10.65 -16.88
C CYS A 72 5.99 9.61 -16.09
N TRP A 73 5.34 10.02 -15.00
CA TRP A 73 4.50 9.13 -14.20
C TRP A 73 3.29 8.63 -14.97
N GLY A 74 2.66 9.48 -15.79
CA GLY A 74 1.55 9.06 -16.66
C GLY A 74 1.96 7.95 -17.63
N CYS A 75 3.12 8.09 -18.28
CA CYS A 75 3.67 7.06 -19.16
C CYS A 75 4.01 5.76 -18.42
N GLU A 76 4.64 5.86 -17.25
CA GLU A 76 5.01 4.70 -16.43
C GLU A 76 3.77 3.88 -16.04
N PHE A 77 2.74 4.53 -15.51
CA PHE A 77 1.50 3.82 -15.12
C PHE A 77 0.73 3.28 -16.32
N ALA A 78 0.77 3.95 -17.48
CA ALA A 78 0.20 3.42 -18.71
C ALA A 78 0.91 2.13 -19.15
N TYR A 79 2.24 2.11 -19.09
CA TYR A 79 3.04 0.93 -19.41
C TYR A 79 2.81 -0.23 -18.44
N ILE A 80 2.83 0.04 -17.12
CA ILE A 80 2.53 -0.95 -16.08
C ILE A 80 1.14 -1.57 -16.31
N THR A 81 0.14 -0.73 -16.60
CA THR A 81 -1.23 -1.20 -16.86
C THR A 81 -1.29 -2.07 -18.11
N PHE A 82 -0.62 -1.66 -19.19
CA PHE A 82 -0.54 -2.44 -20.42
C PHE A 82 0.08 -3.82 -20.16
N LEU A 83 1.25 -3.89 -19.52
CA LEU A 83 1.89 -5.15 -19.16
C LEU A 83 0.99 -6.02 -18.29
N HIS A 84 0.35 -5.44 -17.28
CA HIS A 84 -0.46 -6.20 -16.35
C HIS A 84 -1.68 -6.83 -17.04
N VAL A 85 -2.36 -6.09 -17.91
CA VAL A 85 -3.54 -6.55 -18.64
C VAL A 85 -3.17 -7.57 -19.72
N TRP A 86 -2.16 -7.27 -20.54
CA TRP A 86 -1.90 -8.04 -21.76
C TRP A 86 -0.89 -9.17 -21.57
N TYR A 87 -0.06 -9.12 -20.53
CA TYR A 87 0.97 -10.13 -20.30
C TYR A 87 0.79 -10.86 -18.96
N ILE A 88 0.79 -10.13 -17.84
CA ILE A 88 0.75 -10.75 -16.51
C ILE A 88 -0.55 -11.51 -16.27
N THR A 89 -1.71 -10.93 -16.60
CA THR A 89 -3.01 -11.57 -16.37
C THR A 89 -3.17 -12.90 -17.12
N PRO A 90 -2.85 -13.00 -18.43
CA PRO A 90 -2.80 -14.29 -19.13
C PRO A 90 -1.79 -15.28 -18.55
N CYS A 91 -0.58 -14.82 -18.19
CA CYS A 91 0.43 -15.68 -17.56
C CYS A 91 -0.07 -16.25 -16.23
N MET A 92 -0.70 -15.43 -15.39
CA MET A 92 -1.33 -15.87 -14.14
C MET A 92 -2.43 -16.91 -14.39
N ARG A 93 -3.24 -16.71 -15.44
CA ARG A 93 -4.25 -17.70 -15.83
C ARG A 93 -3.64 -19.04 -16.25
N ALA A 94 -2.58 -19.01 -17.07
CA ALA A 94 -1.85 -20.20 -17.49
C ALA A 94 -1.20 -20.92 -16.29
N TYR A 95 -0.61 -20.15 -15.37
CA TYR A 95 -0.03 -20.68 -14.14
C TYR A 95 -1.07 -21.39 -13.27
N MET A 96 -2.24 -20.78 -13.05
CA MET A 96 -3.33 -21.39 -12.30
C MET A 96 -3.83 -22.70 -12.92
N ILE A 97 -3.90 -22.80 -14.25
CA ILE A 97 -4.27 -24.06 -14.94
C ILE A 97 -3.24 -25.15 -14.64
N ASN A 98 -1.95 -24.83 -14.73
CA ASN A 98 -0.88 -25.78 -14.42
C ASN A 98 -0.88 -26.22 -12.95
N CYS A 99 -1.06 -25.27 -12.02
CA CYS A 99 -1.20 -25.57 -10.61
C CYS A 99 -2.43 -26.46 -10.33
N GLY A 100 -3.55 -26.23 -11.02
CA GLY A 100 -4.73 -27.09 -10.90
C GLY A 100 -4.46 -28.55 -11.31
N CYS A 101 -3.64 -28.76 -12.35
CA CYS A 101 -3.19 -30.10 -12.71
C CYS A 101 -2.31 -30.72 -11.62
N MET A 102 -1.35 -29.96 -11.09
CA MET A 102 -0.47 -30.41 -10.00
C MET A 102 -1.25 -30.70 -8.72
N GLN A 103 -2.29 -29.94 -8.41
CA GLN A 103 -3.15 -30.16 -7.25
C GLN A 103 -3.88 -31.50 -7.35
N LYS A 104 -4.36 -31.89 -8.53
CA LYS A 104 -4.97 -33.21 -8.73
C LYS A 104 -3.96 -34.32 -8.52
N PHE A 105 -2.76 -34.18 -9.08
CA PHE A 105 -1.68 -35.15 -8.89
C PHE A 105 -1.32 -35.30 -7.41
N TYR A 106 -1.09 -34.19 -6.73
CA TYR A 106 -0.76 -34.16 -5.31
C TYR A 106 -1.90 -34.73 -4.43
N GLY A 107 -3.15 -34.41 -4.76
CA GLY A 107 -4.33 -34.99 -4.10
C GLY A 107 -4.37 -36.51 -4.21
N THR A 108 -4.10 -37.06 -5.39
CA THR A 108 -3.99 -38.51 -5.59
C THR A 108 -2.86 -39.11 -4.75
N CYS A 109 -1.68 -38.47 -4.70
CA CYS A 109 -0.59 -38.93 -3.84
C CYS A 109 -0.97 -38.94 -2.36
N LEU A 110 -1.65 -37.89 -1.87
CA LEU A 110 -2.12 -37.85 -0.49
C LEU A 110 -3.13 -38.97 -0.18
N GLN A 111 -4.07 -39.23 -1.10
CA GLN A 111 -5.07 -40.30 -0.95
C GLN A 111 -4.43 -41.70 -0.98
N CYS A 112 -3.47 -41.94 -1.87
CA CYS A 112 -2.87 -43.27 -2.02
C CYS A 112 -1.84 -43.60 -0.93
N PHE A 113 -1.12 -42.61 -0.40
CA PHE A 113 -0.01 -42.85 0.54
C PHE A 113 -0.28 -42.33 1.94
N CYS A 114 -0.65 -41.05 2.05
CA CYS A 114 -0.78 -40.41 3.36
C CYS A 114 -2.04 -40.88 4.08
N GLN A 115 -3.16 -41.04 3.38
CA GLN A 115 -4.41 -41.51 3.98
C GLN A 115 -4.27 -42.88 4.66
N PRO A 116 -3.79 -43.96 4.01
CA PRO A 116 -3.62 -45.24 4.69
C PRO A 116 -2.59 -45.19 5.83
N LEU A 117 -1.54 -44.36 5.73
CA LEU A 117 -0.60 -44.16 6.84
C LEU A 117 -1.27 -43.53 8.06
N PHE A 118 -2.00 -42.43 7.87
CA PHE A 118 -2.70 -41.76 8.96
C PHE A 118 -3.83 -42.60 9.54
N GLU A 119 -4.52 -43.38 8.70
CA GLU A 119 -5.53 -44.32 9.15
C GLU A 119 -4.90 -45.43 10.02
N ALA A 120 -3.76 -45.99 9.60
CA ALA A 120 -3.01 -46.97 10.39
C ALA A 120 -2.54 -46.39 11.74
N PHE A 121 -2.01 -45.15 11.76
CA PHE A 121 -1.68 -44.46 13.01
C PHE A 121 -2.93 -44.25 13.89
N GLY A 122 -4.07 -43.88 13.30
CA GLY A 122 -5.34 -43.78 14.01
C GLY A 122 -5.76 -45.11 14.67
N TYR A 123 -5.60 -46.23 13.97
CA TYR A 123 -5.84 -47.57 14.54
C TYR A 123 -4.90 -47.92 15.70
N CYS A 124 -3.63 -47.47 15.68
CA CYS A 124 -2.72 -47.68 16.82
C CYS A 124 -3.23 -47.01 18.12
N PHE A 125 -3.91 -45.87 18.01
CA PHE A 125 -4.43 -45.13 19.17
C PHE A 125 -5.91 -45.39 19.46
N SER A 126 -6.64 -46.08 18.59
CA SER A 126 -8.10 -46.26 18.70
C SER A 126 -8.54 -47.13 19.89
N ASN A 127 -7.64 -47.98 20.42
CA ASN A 127 -7.92 -48.86 21.55
C ASN A 127 -7.69 -48.21 22.93
N ILE A 128 -7.26 -46.95 23.00
CA ILE A 128 -7.06 -46.24 24.27
C ILE A 128 -8.43 -45.79 24.80
N ARG A 129 -8.96 -46.49 25.81
CA ARG A 129 -10.17 -46.09 26.54
C ARG A 129 -9.81 -45.21 27.74
N VAL A 130 -10.22 -43.95 27.70
CA VAL A 130 -10.10 -43.02 28.84
C VAL A 130 -11.29 -43.21 29.76
N THR A 131 -11.03 -43.55 31.02
CA THR A 131 -12.07 -43.68 32.05
C THR A 131 -11.98 -42.47 32.96
N ASN A 132 -12.97 -41.57 32.92
CA ASN A 132 -13.03 -40.42 33.80
C ASN A 132 -13.63 -40.83 35.14
N TYR A 133 -12.85 -40.69 36.21
CA TYR A 133 -13.38 -40.78 37.57
C TYR A 133 -13.96 -39.41 37.93
N SER A 134 -15.29 -39.30 37.95
CA SER A 134 -15.97 -38.18 38.61
C SER A 134 -15.98 -38.46 40.11
N GLY A 135 -15.24 -37.65 40.87
CA GLY A 135 -15.45 -37.47 42.30
C GLY A 135 -16.66 -36.60 42.58
#